data_AF-A0AAW3DFJ0-F1
#
_entry.id   AF-A0AAW3DFJ0-F1
#
_cell.length_a   1.000
_cell.length_b   1.000
_cell.length_c   1.000
_cell.angle_alpha   90.00
_cell.angle_beta   90.00
_cell.angle_gamma   90.00
#
_symmetry.space_group_name_H-M   'P 1'
#
loop_
_entity.id
_entity.type
_entity.pdbx_description
1 polymer ?
#
loop_
_entity_poly.entity_id
_entity_poly.type
_entity_poly.pdbx_seq_one_letter_code
_entity_poly.pdbx_strand_id
1 'polypeptide(L)'
;RDMGQVKSEVRTLNFGKANFQLFKELVERIPWETALRDKRTEQSWQIFKDAFRSAQELSVPWCKKSGKIGKRPAWLSHDLWLKLKGKKKMHKQRKQGQVSWEEYRDTAWLCRDGVRKAKAQLELNMARDAKNNKKGFCGYVNQKRKVKESVPALMSKAAKLATTNEEEGEVLNNCFASVFT
;
A
#
# COMPACT_ATOMS: atom_id res chain seq x y z
N ARG A 1 -10.73 8.20 -23.61
CA ARG A 1 -9.34 7.70 -23.47
C ARG A 1 -9.13 7.43 -22.00
N ASP A 2 -9.24 6.17 -21.60
CA ASP A 2 -9.18 5.72 -20.21
C ASP A 2 -7.70 5.47 -19.87
N MET A 3 -7.03 6.46 -19.27
CA MET A 3 -5.66 6.31 -18.80
C MET A 3 -5.70 5.53 -17.49
N GLY A 4 -5.91 4.21 -17.61
CA GLY A 4 -5.77 3.26 -16.52
C GLY A 4 -4.40 3.48 -15.86
N GLN A 5 -4.42 3.83 -14.58
CA GLN A 5 -3.23 3.99 -13.76
C GLN A 5 -2.31 2.78 -13.96
N VAL A 6 -1.17 3.00 -14.62
CA VAL A 6 -0.10 2.01 -14.74
C VAL A 6 0.42 1.75 -13.33
N LYS A 7 -0.13 0.73 -12.68
CA LYS A 7 0.44 0.22 -11.43
C LYS A 7 1.81 -0.32 -11.79
N SER A 8 2.87 0.31 -11.30
CA SER A 8 4.21 -0.28 -11.34
C SER A 8 4.12 -1.67 -10.70
N GLU A 9 4.21 -2.74 -11.51
CA GLU A 9 4.31 -4.12 -11.01
C GLU A 9 5.72 -4.31 -10.42
N VAL A 10 6.00 -3.64 -9.30
CA VAL A 10 7.19 -3.93 -8.52
C VAL A 10 6.96 -5.32 -7.91
N ARG A 11 7.62 -6.32 -8.51
CA ARG A 11 7.66 -7.69 -8.00
C ARG A 11 8.70 -7.77 -6.90
N THR A 12 8.43 -8.55 -5.86
CA THR A 12 9.36 -8.74 -4.73
C THR A 12 9.33 -10.20 -4.33
N LEU A 13 10.44 -10.70 -3.82
CA LEU A 13 10.54 -12.09 -3.37
C LEU A 13 9.75 -12.27 -2.06
N ASN A 14 8.98 -13.35 -1.99
CA ASN A 14 8.16 -13.67 -0.82
C ASN A 14 8.85 -14.67 0.11
N PHE A 15 9.71 -14.16 0.99
CA PHE A 15 10.45 -14.99 1.94
C PHE A 15 9.56 -15.78 2.92
N GLY A 16 8.33 -15.32 3.19
CA GLY A 16 7.39 -16.05 4.04
C GLY A 16 6.83 -17.33 3.41
N LYS A 17 7.02 -17.52 2.09
CA LYS A 17 6.65 -18.74 1.36
C LYS A 17 7.86 -19.43 0.71
N ALA A 18 9.07 -19.09 1.17
CA ALA A 18 10.29 -19.68 0.64
C ALA A 18 10.38 -21.17 0.99
N ASN A 19 10.82 -22.00 0.04
CA ASN A 19 11.20 -23.38 0.32
C ASN A 19 12.69 -23.43 0.71
N PHE A 20 12.97 -23.31 2.00
CA PHE A 20 14.34 -23.32 2.53
C PHE A 20 15.04 -24.66 2.36
N GLN A 21 14.29 -25.77 2.33
CA GLN A 21 14.85 -27.10 2.10
C GLN A 21 15.41 -27.19 0.67
N LEU A 22 14.62 -26.78 -0.32
CA LEU A 22 15.06 -26.69 -1.71
C LEU A 22 16.23 -25.71 -1.88
N PHE A 23 16.18 -24.56 -1.20
CA PHE A 23 17.28 -23.60 -1.23
C PHE A 23 18.60 -24.21 -0.74
N LYS A 24 18.54 -24.92 0.40
CA LYS A 24 19.70 -25.60 0.99
C LYS A 24 20.25 -26.66 0.04
N GLU A 25 19.39 -27.50 -0.52
CA GLU A 25 19.78 -28.54 -1.49
C GLU A 25 20.44 -27.96 -2.74
N LEU A 26 19.92 -26.84 -3.26
CA LEU A 26 20.49 -26.16 -4.43
C LEU A 26 21.87 -25.59 -4.15
N VAL A 27 22.11 -25.07 -2.94
CA VAL A 27 23.40 -24.51 -2.53
C VAL A 27 24.42 -25.61 -2.23
N GLU A 28 24.00 -26.70 -1.59
CA GLU A 28 24.85 -27.85 -1.26
C GLU A 28 25.28 -28.66 -2.49
N ARG A 29 24.44 -28.69 -3.54
CA ARG A 29 24.75 -29.38 -4.79
C ARG A 29 25.87 -28.71 -5.60
N ILE A 30 26.22 -27.46 -5.29
CA ILE A 30 27.24 -26.72 -6.03
C ILE A 30 28.63 -27.19 -5.58
N PRO A 31 29.50 -27.66 -6.51
CA PRO A 31 30.85 -28.10 -6.17
C PRO A 31 31.75 -26.86 -5.94
N TRP A 32 31.61 -26.22 -4.78
CA TRP A 32 32.29 -24.97 -4.42
C TRP A 32 33.81 -25.07 -4.53
N GLU A 33 34.39 -26.20 -4.15
CA GLU A 33 35.83 -26.43 -4.23
C GLU A 33 36.35 -26.32 -5.67
N THR A 34 35.61 -26.81 -6.66
CA THR A 34 35.97 -26.72 -8.07
C THR A 34 35.60 -25.36 -8.66
N ALA A 35 34.44 -24.83 -8.28
CA ALA A 35 33.92 -23.56 -8.80
C ALA A 35 34.78 -22.36 -8.38
N LEU A 36 35.41 -22.44 -7.20
CA LEU A 36 36.24 -21.38 -6.63
C LEU A 36 37.74 -21.63 -6.80
N ARG A 37 38.15 -22.79 -7.32
CA ARG A 37 39.55 -23.13 -7.58
C ARG A 37 40.16 -22.14 -8.59
N ASP A 38 41.36 -21.66 -8.28
CA ASP A 38 42.15 -20.75 -9.12
C ASP A 38 41.46 -19.40 -9.44
N LYS A 39 40.42 -19.02 -8.69
CA LYS A 39 39.73 -17.74 -8.82
C LYS A 39 40.27 -16.72 -7.81
N ARG A 40 40.38 -15.46 -8.25
CA ARG A 40 40.66 -14.34 -7.34
C ARG A 40 39.46 -14.09 -6.43
N THR A 41 39.71 -13.54 -5.25
CA THR A 41 38.69 -13.26 -4.22
C THR A 41 37.45 -12.57 -4.76
N GLU A 42 37.60 -11.55 -5.60
CA GLU A 42 36.46 -10.83 -6.20
C GLU A 42 35.66 -11.71 -7.16
N GLN A 43 36.32 -12.55 -7.96
CA GLN A 43 35.67 -13.47 -8.89
C GLN A 43 34.94 -14.58 -8.13
N SER A 44 35.57 -15.12 -7.09
CA SER A 44 34.96 -16.09 -6.18
C SER A 44 33.70 -15.53 -5.52
N TRP A 45 33.75 -14.27 -5.08
CA TRP A 45 32.60 -13.58 -4.49
C TRP A 45 31.47 -13.35 -5.49
N GLN A 46 31.80 -13.03 -6.75
CA GLN A 46 30.81 -12.88 -7.81
C GLN A 46 30.10 -14.21 -8.12
N ILE A 47 30.87 -15.29 -8.26
CA ILE A 47 30.34 -16.65 -8.48
C ILE A 47 29.39 -17.05 -7.34
N PHE A 48 29.77 -16.77 -6.09
CA PHE A 48 28.91 -17.02 -4.93
C PHE A 48 27.60 -16.22 -4.99
N LYS A 49 27.67 -14.92 -5.26
CA LYS A 49 26.47 -14.06 -5.37
C LYS A 49 25.53 -14.54 -6.46
N ASP A 50 26.05 -14.95 -7.60
CA ASP A 50 25.24 -15.37 -8.74
C ASP A 50 24.57 -16.72 -8.47
N ALA A 51 25.31 -17.68 -7.90
CA ALA A 51 24.77 -18.95 -7.44
C ALA A 51 23.69 -18.77 -6.35
N PHE A 52 23.93 -17.90 -5.37
CA PHE A 52 22.98 -17.59 -4.32
C PHE A 52 21.69 -16.98 -4.87
N ARG A 53 21.81 -16.00 -5.78
CA ARG A 53 20.65 -15.38 -6.46
C ARG A 53 19.87 -16.40 -7.29
N SER A 54 20.57 -17.30 -7.99
CA SER A 54 19.95 -18.36 -8.77
C SER A 54 19.16 -19.33 -7.89
N ALA A 55 19.74 -19.77 -6.76
CA ALA A 55 19.03 -20.59 -5.78
C ALA A 55 17.84 -19.84 -5.16
N GLN A 56 17.98 -18.54 -4.92
CA GLN A 56 16.93 -17.69 -4.37
C GLN A 56 15.75 -17.53 -5.34
N GLU A 57 16.00 -17.37 -6.64
CA GLU A 57 14.96 -17.28 -7.67
C GLU A 57 14.18 -18.58 -7.83
N LEU A 58 14.83 -19.74 -7.67
CA LEU A 58 14.20 -21.05 -7.77
C LEU A 58 13.42 -21.46 -6.52
N SER A 59 13.83 -20.99 -5.35
CA SER A 59 13.26 -21.40 -4.05
C SER A 59 12.27 -20.40 -3.45
N VAL A 60 12.34 -19.13 -3.85
CA VAL A 60 11.49 -18.06 -3.30
C VAL A 60 10.50 -17.58 -4.35
N PRO A 61 9.20 -17.84 -4.19
CA PRO A 61 8.21 -17.40 -5.16
C PRO A 61 8.10 -15.87 -5.20
N TRP A 62 7.88 -15.34 -6.39
CA TRP A 62 7.60 -13.92 -6.58
C TRP A 62 6.21 -13.55 -6.04
N CYS A 63 6.12 -12.43 -5.34
CA CYS A 63 4.86 -11.80 -5.00
C CYS A 63 4.74 -10.42 -5.64
N LYS A 64 3.51 -10.07 -6.02
CA LYS A 64 3.18 -8.68 -6.31
C LYS A 64 3.30 -7.93 -4.99
N LYS A 65 3.99 -6.79 -4.95
CA LYS A 65 3.84 -5.87 -3.81
C LYS A 65 2.36 -5.52 -3.74
N SER A 66 1.64 -6.13 -2.81
CA SER A 66 0.28 -5.70 -2.52
C SER A 66 0.42 -4.26 -2.03
N GLY A 67 -0.03 -3.30 -2.83
CA GLY A 67 -0.10 -1.91 -2.40
C GLY A 67 -0.85 -1.94 -1.08
N LYS A 68 -0.19 -1.46 0.00
CA LYS A 68 -0.58 -1.62 1.41
C LYS A 68 -2.07 -1.89 1.50
N ILE A 69 -2.46 -3.18 1.63
CA ILE A 69 -3.87 -3.53 1.79
C ILE A 69 -4.35 -2.65 2.94
N GLY A 70 -5.24 -1.71 2.60
CA GLY A 70 -5.70 -0.74 3.57
C GLY A 70 -6.20 -1.52 4.76
N LYS A 71 -5.60 -1.27 5.94
CA LYS A 71 -6.06 -1.92 7.16
C LYS A 71 -7.57 -1.73 7.25
N ARG A 72 -8.28 -2.83 7.48
CA ARG A 72 -9.72 -2.82 7.66
C ARG A 72 -10.08 -1.72 8.67
N PRO A 73 -10.98 -0.77 8.34
CA PRO A 73 -11.35 0.28 9.29
C PRO A 73 -11.90 -0.33 10.58
N ALA A 74 -11.55 0.24 11.73
CA ALA A 74 -11.94 -0.29 13.04
C ALA A 74 -13.47 -0.39 13.23
N TRP A 75 -14.25 0.46 12.56
CA TRP A 75 -15.72 0.43 12.62
C TRP A 75 -16.34 -0.67 11.75
N LEU A 76 -15.58 -1.35 10.87
CA LEU A 76 -16.15 -2.26 9.89
C LEU A 76 -16.27 -3.68 10.46
N SER A 77 -17.45 -4.09 10.91
CA SER A 77 -17.72 -5.48 11.35
C SER A 77 -17.83 -6.47 10.18
N HIS A 78 -17.63 -7.77 10.44
CA HIS A 78 -17.70 -8.84 9.41
C HIS A 78 -19.04 -8.86 8.69
N ASP A 79 -20.14 -8.80 9.45
CA ASP A 79 -21.51 -8.70 8.93
C ASP A 79 -21.71 -7.48 8.01
N LEU A 80 -21.29 -6.28 8.45
CA LEU A 80 -21.43 -5.07 7.63
C LEU A 80 -20.62 -5.15 6.32
N TRP A 81 -19.46 -5.81 6.36
CA TRP A 81 -18.67 -6.05 5.16
C TRP A 81 -19.36 -7.00 4.18
N LEU A 82 -20.04 -8.05 4.66
CA LEU A 82 -20.84 -8.94 3.81
C LEU A 82 -22.00 -8.18 3.15
N LYS A 83 -22.70 -7.32 3.91
CA LYS A 83 -23.77 -6.46 3.38
C LYS A 83 -23.26 -5.51 2.30
N LEU A 84 -22.10 -4.88 2.51
CA LEU A 84 -21.45 -4.02 1.50
C LEU A 84 -21.05 -4.81 0.24
N LYS A 85 -20.59 -6.06 0.38
CA LYS A 85 -20.33 -6.95 -0.78
C LYS A 85 -21.62 -7.28 -1.53
N GLY A 86 -22.70 -7.58 -0.82
CA GLY A 86 -24.02 -7.82 -1.40
C GLY A 86 -24.51 -6.62 -2.21
N LYS A 87 -24.50 -5.43 -1.63
CA LYS A 87 -24.81 -4.17 -2.32
C LYS A 87 -23.97 -3.97 -3.59
N LYS A 88 -22.67 -4.27 -3.54
CA LYS A 88 -21.78 -4.16 -4.71
C LYS A 88 -22.17 -5.12 -5.83
N LYS A 89 -22.60 -6.35 -5.50
CA LYS A 89 -23.12 -7.31 -6.48
C LYS A 89 -24.43 -6.81 -7.10
N MET A 90 -25.37 -6.36 -6.27
CA MET A 90 -26.64 -5.80 -6.75
C MET A 90 -26.45 -4.57 -7.63
N HIS A 91 -25.45 -3.72 -7.34
CA HIS A 91 -25.11 -2.60 -8.22
C HIS A 91 -24.72 -3.06 -9.63
N LYS A 92 -23.97 -4.18 -9.74
CA LYS A 92 -23.60 -4.77 -11.03
C LYS A 92 -24.82 -5.37 -11.75
N GLN A 93 -25.63 -6.13 -11.02
CA GLN A 93 -26.86 -6.73 -11.58
C GLN A 93 -27.85 -5.66 -12.05
N ARG A 94 -27.96 -4.54 -11.30
CA ARG A 94 -28.76 -3.39 -11.71
C ARG A 94 -28.22 -2.72 -12.97
N LYS A 95 -26.89 -2.60 -13.11
CA LYS A 95 -26.26 -2.13 -14.36
C LYS A 95 -26.58 -3.04 -15.55
N GLN A 96 -26.92 -4.31 -15.29
CA GLN A 96 -27.30 -5.31 -16.27
C GLN A 96 -28.83 -5.46 -16.43
N GLY A 97 -29.64 -4.64 -15.74
CA GLY A 97 -31.10 -4.67 -15.83
C GLY A 97 -31.80 -5.81 -15.06
N GLN A 98 -31.06 -6.57 -14.23
CA GLN A 98 -31.57 -7.77 -13.57
C GLN A 98 -32.25 -7.54 -12.21
N VAL A 99 -32.20 -6.32 -11.67
CA VAL A 99 -32.64 -6.00 -10.30
C VAL A 99 -33.49 -4.74 -10.33
N SER A 100 -34.61 -4.75 -9.60
CA SER A 100 -35.49 -3.60 -9.44
C SER A 100 -34.74 -2.43 -8.78
N TRP A 101 -35.12 -1.20 -9.16
CA TRP A 101 -34.56 0.00 -8.53
C TRP A 101 -34.89 0.06 -7.03
N GLU A 102 -36.07 -0.39 -6.63
CA GLU A 102 -36.56 -0.34 -5.25
C GLU A 102 -35.73 -1.26 -4.34
N GLU A 103 -35.55 -2.52 -4.74
CA GLU A 103 -34.72 -3.49 -4.02
C GLU A 103 -33.27 -3.02 -3.86
N TYR A 104 -32.69 -2.46 -4.92
CA TYR A 104 -31.35 -1.86 -4.85
C TYR A 104 -31.33 -0.64 -3.93
N ARG A 105 -32.35 0.21 -3.97
CA ARG A 105 -32.45 1.43 -3.17
C ARG A 105 -32.50 1.08 -1.68
N ASP A 106 -33.33 0.11 -1.30
CA ASP A 106 -33.50 -0.31 0.09
C ASP A 106 -32.23 -0.96 0.64
N THR A 107 -31.63 -1.89 -0.10
CA THR A 107 -30.35 -2.50 0.28
C THR A 107 -29.22 -1.48 0.35
N ALA A 108 -29.21 -0.50 -0.55
CA ALA A 108 -28.25 0.60 -0.52
C ALA A 108 -28.42 1.52 0.69
N TRP A 109 -29.67 1.77 1.11
CA TRP A 109 -30.03 2.53 2.32
C TRP A 109 -29.63 1.79 3.58
N LEU A 110 -30.00 0.52 3.74
CA LEU A 110 -29.63 -0.29 4.91
C LEU A 110 -28.11 -0.37 5.10
N CYS A 111 -27.36 -0.53 4.01
CA CYS A 111 -25.90 -0.48 4.07
C CYS A 111 -25.38 0.90 4.53
N ARG A 112 -25.99 1.98 4.05
CA ARG A 112 -25.59 3.35 4.42
C ARG A 112 -25.86 3.62 5.90
N ASP A 113 -27.03 3.21 6.38
CA ASP A 113 -27.43 3.32 7.78
C ASP A 113 -26.51 2.49 8.68
N GLY A 114 -26.24 1.23 8.32
CA GLY A 114 -25.32 0.37 9.05
C GLY A 114 -23.91 0.95 9.15
N VAL A 115 -23.39 1.56 8.07
CA VAL A 115 -22.09 2.27 8.11
C VAL A 115 -22.14 3.48 9.04
N ARG A 116 -23.24 4.26 9.03
CA ARG A 116 -23.40 5.43 9.90
C ARG A 116 -23.41 5.01 11.37
N LYS A 117 -24.24 4.01 11.73
CA LYS A 117 -24.34 3.46 13.09
C LYS A 117 -23.01 2.90 13.58
N ALA A 118 -22.32 2.12 12.75
CA ALA A 118 -21.03 1.53 13.12
C ALA A 118 -19.94 2.57 13.38
N LYS A 119 -19.89 3.64 12.59
CA LYS A 119 -18.97 4.77 12.82
C LYS A 119 -19.30 5.52 14.11
N ALA A 120 -20.58 5.85 14.33
CA ALA A 120 -21.03 6.52 15.54
C ALA A 120 -20.72 5.69 16.78
N GLN A 121 -20.94 4.37 16.73
CA GLN A 121 -20.60 3.47 17.83
C GLN A 121 -19.11 3.45 18.14
N LEU A 122 -18.26 3.42 17.11
CA LEU A 122 -16.80 3.48 17.30
C LEU A 122 -16.40 4.80 17.98
N GLU A 123 -16.92 5.93 17.50
CA GLU A 123 -16.65 7.27 18.06
C GLU A 123 -17.10 7.39 19.51
N LEU A 124 -18.29 6.87 19.83
CA LEU A 124 -18.83 6.82 21.17
C LEU A 124 -17.98 5.94 22.10
N ASN A 125 -17.53 4.76 21.64
CA ASN A 125 -16.63 3.91 22.42
C ASN A 125 -15.28 4.62 22.68
N MET A 126 -14.72 5.30 21.69
CA MET A 126 -13.48 6.06 21.86
C MET A 126 -13.64 7.25 22.81
N ALA A 127 -14.79 7.92 22.81
CA ALA A 127 -15.08 9.00 23.75
C ALA A 127 -15.21 8.48 25.19
N ARG A 128 -15.90 7.35 25.38
CA ARG A 128 -16.01 6.69 26.70
C ARG A 128 -14.66 6.28 27.25
N ASP A 129 -13.82 5.68 26.41
CA ASP A 129 -12.50 5.18 26.81
C ASP A 129 -11.41 6.24 26.74
N ALA A 130 -11.72 7.51 26.47
CA ALA A 130 -10.72 8.56 26.27
C ALA A 130 -9.80 8.74 27.49
N LYS A 131 -10.31 8.53 28.71
CA LYS A 131 -9.52 8.62 29.95
C LYS A 131 -8.50 7.49 30.08
N ASN A 132 -8.89 6.27 29.69
CA ASN A 132 -8.08 5.05 29.81
C ASN A 132 -7.15 4.86 28.61
N ASN A 133 -7.56 5.32 27.42
CA ASN A 133 -6.87 5.15 26.15
C ASN A 133 -6.68 6.48 25.41
N LYS A 134 -5.96 7.42 26.07
CA LYS A 134 -5.63 8.74 25.50
C LYS A 134 -4.94 8.64 24.13
N LYS A 135 -4.03 7.67 23.97
CA LYS A 135 -3.29 7.43 22.71
C LYS A 135 -4.21 7.02 21.57
N GLY A 136 -5.18 6.13 21.81
CA GLY A 136 -6.16 5.71 20.81
C GLY A 136 -7.07 6.86 20.38
N PHE A 137 -7.57 7.64 21.33
CA PHE A 137 -8.42 8.81 21.06
C PHE A 137 -7.67 9.88 20.25
N CYS A 138 -6.50 10.32 20.71
CA CYS A 138 -5.68 11.30 19.98
C CYS A 138 -5.25 10.78 18.61
N GLY A 139 -4.94 9.48 18.49
CA GLY A 139 -4.63 8.83 17.22
C GLY A 139 -5.79 8.89 16.22
N TYR A 140 -7.03 8.65 16.68
CA TYR A 140 -8.23 8.78 15.85
C TYR A 140 -8.48 10.22 15.41
N VAL A 141 -8.40 11.18 16.33
CA VAL A 141 -8.55 12.60 16.03
C VAL A 141 -7.50 13.05 15.00
N ASN A 142 -6.25 12.66 15.19
CA ASN A 142 -5.17 12.97 14.25
C ASN A 142 -5.41 12.31 12.88
N GLN A 143 -5.93 11.08 12.83
CA GLN A 143 -6.30 10.42 11.57
C GLN A 143 -7.42 11.18 10.82
N LYS A 144 -8.40 11.74 11.54
CA LYS A 144 -9.48 12.55 10.97
C LYS A 144 -9.04 13.94 10.55
N ARG A 145 -8.12 14.55 11.32
CA ARG A 145 -7.51 15.85 11.04
C ARG A 145 -6.56 15.83 9.85
N LYS A 146 -6.16 14.65 9.35
CA LYS A 146 -5.47 14.53 8.06
C LYS A 146 -6.40 14.91 6.91
N VAL A 147 -6.72 16.21 6.80
CA VAL A 147 -6.86 16.85 5.50
C VAL A 147 -5.50 16.66 4.85
N LYS A 148 -5.52 16.03 3.69
CA LYS A 148 -4.33 15.86 2.87
C LYS A 148 -4.07 17.22 2.20
N GLU A 149 -3.68 18.23 2.98
CA GLU A 149 -2.87 19.30 2.43
C GLU A 149 -1.53 18.64 2.09
N SER A 150 -1.51 18.01 0.91
CA SER A 150 -0.29 17.99 0.14
C SER A 150 0.10 19.45 0.03
N VAL A 151 1.29 19.80 0.50
CA VAL A 151 1.92 21.05 0.04
C VAL A 151 1.75 21.03 -1.49
N PRO A 152 1.07 22.03 -2.08
CA PRO A 152 0.96 22.12 -3.53
C PRO A 152 2.37 22.06 -4.10
N ALA A 153 2.56 21.30 -5.17
CA ALA A 153 3.85 21.27 -5.85
C ALA A 153 4.31 22.70 -6.14
N LEU A 154 5.56 23.00 -5.80
CA LEU A 154 6.09 24.36 -5.86
C LEU A 154 6.04 24.85 -7.31
N MET A 155 5.47 26.04 -7.50
CA MET A 155 5.40 26.69 -8.81
C MET A 155 6.56 27.66 -8.91
N SER A 156 7.36 27.50 -9.96
CA SER A 156 8.37 28.49 -10.32
C SER A 156 7.72 29.82 -10.75
N LYS A 157 8.50 30.91 -10.77
CA LYS A 157 8.05 32.22 -11.30
C LYS A 157 7.51 32.14 -12.73
N ALA A 158 7.92 31.13 -13.49
CA ALA A 158 7.44 30.85 -14.85
C ALA A 158 6.10 30.08 -14.90
N ALA A 159 5.39 29.97 -13.77
CA ALA A 159 4.16 29.19 -13.61
C ALA A 159 4.28 27.70 -14.03
N LYS A 160 5.50 27.16 -14.04
CA LYS A 160 5.77 25.74 -14.26
C LYS A 160 5.93 25.04 -12.92
N LEU A 161 5.33 23.85 -12.80
CA LEU A 161 5.51 22.95 -11.67
C LEU A 161 6.99 22.53 -11.62
N ALA A 162 7.63 22.69 -10.46
CA ALA A 162 8.93 22.10 -10.21
C ALA A 162 8.79 20.58 -10.25
N THR A 163 9.65 19.93 -11.04
CA THR A 163 9.61 18.48 -11.26
C THR A 163 10.84 17.77 -10.68
N THR A 164 11.92 18.51 -10.47
CA THR A 164 13.16 18.03 -9.87
C THR A 164 13.44 18.69 -8.52
N ASN A 165 14.14 17.98 -7.62
CA ASN A 165 14.47 18.48 -6.28
C ASN A 165 15.34 19.76 -6.33
N GLU A 166 16.11 19.95 -7.41
CA GLU A 166 16.95 21.12 -7.63
C GLU A 166 16.09 22.36 -7.95
N GLU A 167 15.12 22.23 -8.86
CA GLU A 167 14.13 23.26 -9.16
C GLU A 167 13.32 23.67 -7.92
N GLU A 168 12.92 22.70 -7.08
CA GLU A 168 12.24 22.98 -5.81
C GLU A 168 13.12 23.81 -4.86
N GLY A 169 14.41 23.47 -4.76
CA GLY A 169 15.38 24.18 -3.94
C GLY A 169 15.60 25.63 -4.40
N GLU A 170 15.70 25.87 -5.70
CA GLU A 170 15.85 27.21 -6.25
C GLU A 170 14.62 28.09 -6.01
N VAL A 171 13.41 27.54 -6.16
CA VAL A 171 12.17 28.28 -5.90
C VAL A 171 12.09 28.71 -4.44
N LEU A 172 12.42 27.81 -3.51
CA LEU A 172 12.45 28.13 -2.08
C LEU A 172 13.53 29.17 -1.74
N ASN A 173 14.74 29.03 -2.30
CA ASN A 173 15.84 29.95 -2.06
C ASN A 173 15.51 31.37 -2.57
N ASN A 174 14.91 31.48 -3.75
CA ASN A 174 14.47 32.76 -4.31
C ASN A 174 13.38 33.43 -3.45
N CYS A 175 12.41 32.65 -2.96
CA CYS A 175 11.40 33.16 -2.03
C CYS A 175 12.04 33.66 -0.74
N PHE A 176 12.98 32.89 -0.18
CA PHE A 176 13.67 33.26 1.06
C PHE A 176 14.48 34.54 0.88
N ALA A 177 15.30 34.63 -0.17
CA ALA A 177 16.10 35.81 -0.48
C ALA A 177 15.23 37.07 -0.62
N SER A 178 14.06 36.97 -1.26
CA SER A 178 13.13 38.09 -1.46
C SER A 178 12.52 38.66 -0.17
N VAL A 179 12.57 37.95 0.96
CA VAL A 179 12.05 38.44 2.24
C VAL A 179 13.12 39.23 3.01
N PHE A 180 14.39 39.05 2.67
CA PHE A 180 15.54 39.69 3.32
C PHE A 180 16.19 40.79 2.47
N THR A 181 15.61 41.13 1.33
CA THR A 181 15.90 42.34 0.53
C THR A 181 14.82 43.37 0.71
#